data_AF-A0A7X5X9X9-F1
#
_entry.id   AF-A0A7X5X9X9-F1
#
_cell.length_a   1.000
_cell.length_b   1.000
_cell.length_c   1.000
_cell.angle_alpha   90.00
_cell.angle_beta   90.00
_cell.angle_gamma   90.00
#
_symmetry.space_group_name_H-M   'P 1'
#
loop_
_entity.id
_entity.type
_entity.pdbx_description
1 polymer ?
#
loop_
_entity_poly.entity_id
_entity_poly.type
_entity_poly.pdbx_seq_one_letter_code
_entity_poly.pdbx_strand_id
1 'polypeptide(L)'
;MFAPVPRKDQRAKGDCYLRGLMLDGRRKSIQAMASRLPDGNEQNLQQFVNQSTWDAVPVQRRICERMLPLVNPTAWVIDDVSVPKDGRMSVAVAPQY
;
A
#
# COMPACT_ATOMS: atom_id res chain seq x y z
N MET A 1 -7.22 8.74 0.21
CA MET A 1 -5.94 8.69 1.00
C MET A 1 -4.86 9.52 0.33
N PHE A 2 -4.66 9.29 -0.97
CA PHE A 2 -3.59 9.84 -1.82
C PHE A 2 -3.72 11.33 -2.20
N ALA A 3 -4.40 12.17 -1.41
CA ALA A 3 -4.54 13.60 -1.73
C ALA A 3 -3.21 14.34 -2.01
N PRO A 4 -2.07 14.02 -1.36
CA PRO A 4 -0.77 14.62 -1.66
C PRO A 4 -0.15 14.20 -3.00
N VAL A 5 -0.62 13.12 -3.64
CA VAL A 5 -0.07 12.66 -4.94
C VAL A 5 -0.53 13.62 -6.04
N PRO A 6 0.36 14.29 -6.79
CA PRO A 6 -0.04 15.41 -7.67
C PRO A 6 -0.97 15.01 -8.83
N ARG A 7 -0.76 13.82 -9.38
CA ARG A 7 -1.46 13.30 -10.58
C ARG A 7 -2.82 12.69 -10.25
N LYS A 8 -3.89 13.17 -10.90
CA LYS A 8 -5.27 12.73 -10.68
C LYS A 8 -5.48 11.24 -11.00
N ASP A 9 -4.84 10.75 -12.05
CA ASP A 9 -4.86 9.35 -12.45
C ASP A 9 -4.16 8.46 -11.42
N GLN A 10 -2.99 8.85 -10.92
CA GLN A 10 -2.30 8.14 -9.83
C GLN A 10 -3.15 8.11 -8.55
N ARG A 11 -3.82 9.21 -8.17
CA ARG A 11 -4.77 9.22 -7.04
C ARG A 11 -5.89 8.20 -7.21
N ALA A 12 -6.53 8.18 -8.39
CA ALA A 12 -7.60 7.24 -8.68
C ALA A 12 -7.14 5.78 -8.63
N LYS A 13 -5.93 5.47 -9.15
CA LYS A 13 -5.35 4.12 -9.05
C LYS A 13 -4.92 3.75 -7.63
N GLY A 14 -4.43 4.70 -6.83
CA GLY A 14 -4.17 4.50 -5.41
C GLY A 14 -5.43 4.20 -4.60
N ASP A 15 -6.51 4.98 -4.76
CA ASP A 15 -7.77 4.73 -4.08
C ASP A 15 -8.46 3.43 -4.59
N CYS A 16 -8.17 2.99 -5.82
CA CYS A 16 -8.55 1.66 -6.36
C CYS A 16 -7.75 0.53 -5.69
N TYR A 17 -6.42 0.66 -5.65
CA TYR A 17 -5.52 -0.31 -5.00
C TYR A 17 -5.83 -0.50 -3.51
N LEU A 18 -6.08 0.61 -2.79
CA LEU A 18 -6.45 0.59 -1.38
C LEU A 18 -7.76 -0.16 -1.14
N ARG A 19 -8.79 0.08 -1.96
CA ARG A 19 -10.04 -0.71 -1.90
C ARG A 19 -9.76 -2.19 -2.13
N GLY A 20 -8.93 -2.53 -3.12
CA GLY A 20 -8.49 -3.91 -3.37
C GLY A 20 -7.84 -4.59 -2.16
N LEU A 21 -6.99 -3.88 -1.41
CA LEU A 21 -6.32 -4.40 -0.21
C LEU A 21 -7.27 -4.60 0.99
N MET A 22 -8.35 -3.81 1.03
CA MET A 22 -9.37 -3.84 2.08
C MET A 22 -10.54 -4.78 1.76
N LEU A 23 -10.70 -5.22 0.50
CA LEU A 23 -11.67 -6.24 0.12
C LEU A 23 -11.27 -7.61 0.64
N ASP A 24 -12.26 -8.37 1.09
CA ASP A 24 -12.07 -9.74 1.53
C ASP A 24 -11.54 -10.66 0.43
N GLY A 25 -10.75 -11.66 0.86
CA GLY A 25 -10.35 -12.80 0.05
C GLY A 25 -8.94 -13.28 0.32
N ARG A 26 -8.75 -14.60 0.19
CA ARG A 26 -7.51 -15.32 0.60
C ARG A 26 -6.23 -14.86 -0.11
N ARG A 27 -6.33 -14.23 -1.28
CA ARG A 27 -5.18 -13.72 -2.05
C ARG A 27 -5.32 -12.21 -2.27
N LYS A 28 -4.28 -11.47 -1.89
CA LYS A 28 -4.08 -10.03 -2.12
C LYS A 28 -3.11 -9.73 -3.28
N SER A 29 -2.99 -10.63 -4.25
CA SER A 29 -2.24 -10.35 -5.49
C SER A 29 -2.98 -9.30 -6.32
N ILE A 30 -2.24 -8.51 -7.11
CA ILE A 30 -2.80 -7.42 -7.91
C ILE A 30 -3.89 -7.92 -8.87
N GLN A 31 -3.68 -9.06 -9.53
CA GLN A 31 -4.70 -9.76 -10.32
C GLN A 31 -5.97 -10.07 -9.51
N ALA A 32 -5.83 -10.67 -8.33
CA ALA A 32 -6.95 -11.11 -7.52
C ALA A 32 -7.71 -9.96 -6.84
N MET A 33 -7.08 -8.80 -6.67
CA MET A 33 -7.74 -7.56 -6.25
C MET A 33 -8.42 -6.87 -7.43
N ALA A 34 -7.77 -6.80 -8.60
CA ALA A 34 -8.35 -6.21 -9.81
C ALA A 34 -9.65 -6.91 -10.23
N SER A 35 -9.69 -8.24 -10.18
CA SER A 35 -10.89 -9.01 -10.58
C SER A 35 -12.12 -8.85 -9.66
N ARG A 36 -11.96 -8.25 -8.47
CA ARG A 36 -13.06 -7.98 -7.52
C ARG A 36 -13.56 -6.54 -7.56
N LEU A 37 -12.86 -5.64 -8.25
CA LEU A 37 -13.18 -4.21 -8.28
C LEU A 37 -13.87 -3.85 -9.60
N PRO A 38 -14.99 -3.09 -9.59
CA PRO A 38 -15.70 -2.71 -10.81
C PRO A 38 -14.86 -1.78 -11.73
N ASP A 39 -13.91 -1.05 -11.16
CA ASP A 39 -12.92 -0.22 -11.86
C ASP A 39 -11.50 -0.84 -11.86
N GLY A 40 -11.40 -2.12 -11.47
CA GLY A 40 -10.17 -2.87 -11.36
C GLY A 40 -9.53 -3.15 -12.72
N ASN A 41 -8.24 -2.90 -12.84
CA ASN A 41 -7.45 -3.24 -14.02
C ASN A 41 -6.04 -3.64 -13.57
N GLU A 42 -5.68 -4.90 -13.82
CA GLU A 42 -4.45 -5.52 -13.32
C GLU A 42 -3.19 -4.74 -13.74
N GLN A 43 -3.07 -4.40 -15.03
CA GLN A 43 -1.91 -3.69 -15.57
C GLN A 43 -1.77 -2.28 -14.97
N ASN A 44 -2.88 -1.54 -14.83
CA ASN A 44 -2.88 -0.21 -14.22
C ASN A 44 -2.49 -0.25 -12.74
N LEU A 45 -2.93 -1.26 -11.99
CA LEU A 45 -2.55 -1.44 -10.59
C LEU A 45 -1.07 -1.88 -10.47
N GLN A 46 -0.59 -2.76 -11.36
CA GLN A 46 0.82 -3.16 -11.43
C GLN A 46 1.74 -1.96 -11.71
N GLN A 47 1.34 -1.07 -12.64
CA GLN A 47 2.06 0.17 -12.94
C GLN A 47 1.96 1.21 -11.82
N PHE A 48 0.83 1.28 -11.11
CA PHE A 48 0.67 2.15 -9.95
C PHE A 48 1.62 1.78 -8.81
N VAL A 49 1.79 0.49 -8.52
CA VAL A 49 2.63 0.00 -7.42
C VAL A 49 4.13 0.02 -7.79
N ASN A 50 4.50 -0.41 -9.01
CA ASN A 50 5.90 -0.68 -9.34
C ASN A 50 6.60 0.39 -10.21
N GLN A 51 5.84 1.23 -10.92
CA GLN A 51 6.38 2.10 -11.99
C GLN A 51 5.96 3.57 -11.86
N SER A 52 5.07 3.91 -10.92
CA SER A 52 4.55 5.26 -10.80
C SER A 52 5.41 6.11 -9.88
N THR A 53 5.79 7.29 -10.37
CA THR A 53 6.76 8.22 -9.77
C THR A 53 6.21 9.04 -8.59
N TRP A 54 5.28 8.51 -7.79
CA TRP A 54 4.73 9.22 -6.63
C TRP A 54 5.57 8.96 -5.37
N ASP A 55 5.81 10.01 -4.60
CA ASP A 55 6.50 9.90 -3.31
C ASP A 55 5.56 9.33 -2.24
N ALA A 56 6.01 8.31 -1.53
CA ALA A 56 5.29 7.67 -0.45
C ALA A 56 5.27 8.50 0.85
N VAL A 57 6.29 9.33 1.11
CA VAL A 57 6.45 10.05 2.39
C VAL A 57 5.28 11.02 2.67
N PRO A 58 4.79 11.83 1.71
CA PRO A 58 3.61 12.68 1.92
C PRO A 58 2.33 11.87 2.20
N VAL A 59 2.19 10.68 1.60
CA VAL A 59 1.04 9.80 1.85
C VAL A 59 1.13 9.20 3.25
N GLN A 60 2.30 8.68 3.65
CA GLN A 60 2.56 8.16 4.99
C GLN A 60 2.31 9.21 6.08
N ARG A 61 2.87 10.43 5.92
CA ARG A 61 2.64 11.54 6.85
C ARG A 61 1.15 11.81 7.04
N ARG A 62 0.38 11.84 5.94
CA ARG A 62 -1.08 12.07 5.99
C ARG A 62 -1.86 10.93 6.65
N ILE A 63 -1.35 9.70 6.64
CA ILE A 63 -1.93 8.60 7.43
C ILE A 63 -1.70 8.87 8.91
N CYS A 64 -0.45 9.16 9.30
CA CYS A 64 -0.09 9.45 10.69
C CYS A 64 -0.89 10.64 11.25
N GLU A 65 -0.94 11.77 10.53
CA GLU A 65 -1.76 12.95 10.88
C GLU A 65 -3.23 12.62 11.14
N ARG A 66 -3.82 11.67 10.39
CA ARG A 66 -5.20 11.24 10.57
C ARG A 66 -5.37 10.19 11.67
N MET A 67 -4.36 9.37 11.92
CA MET A 67 -4.40 8.33 12.95
C MET A 67 -4.13 8.86 14.35
N LEU A 68 -3.21 9.82 14.51
CA LEU A 68 -2.84 10.40 15.80
C LEU A 68 -4.04 10.78 16.69
N PRO A 69 -5.03 11.57 16.24
CA PRO A 69 -6.19 11.92 17.07
C PRO A 69 -7.19 10.76 17.28
N LEU A 70 -7.15 9.71 16.45
CA LEU A 70 -8.01 8.53 16.58
C LEU A 70 -7.44 7.49 17.55
N VAL A 71 -6.12 7.36 17.60
CA VAL A 71 -5.40 6.44 18.50
C VAL A 71 -5.16 7.09 19.86
N ASN A 72 -4.94 8.41 19.91
CA ASN A 72 -4.58 9.18 21.09
C ASN A 72 -3.48 8.47 21.94
N PRO A 73 -2.29 8.20 21.35
CA PRO A 73 -1.29 7.33 21.97
C PRO A 73 -0.71 7.97 23.23
N THR A 74 -0.75 7.22 24.35
CA THR A 74 -0.13 7.60 25.63
C THR A 74 1.35 7.22 25.72
N ALA A 75 1.82 6.32 24.85
CA ALA A 75 3.20 5.89 24.74
C ALA A 75 3.52 5.47 23.29
N TRP A 76 4.80 5.45 22.95
CA TRP A 76 5.30 4.95 21.67
C TRP A 76 6.14 3.69 21.90
N VAL A 77 5.82 2.62 21.18
CA VAL A 77 6.68 1.43 21.06
C VAL A 77 7.39 1.55 19.73
N ILE A 78 8.73 1.57 19.77
CA ILE A 78 9.60 1.58 18.59
C ILE A 78 10.39 0.28 18.65
N ASP A 79 10.25 -0.54 17.62
CA ASP A 79 10.88 -1.85 17.50
C ASP A 79 11.21 -2.11 16.02
N ASP A 80 12.25 -2.90 15.76
CA ASP A 80 12.75 -3.16 14.42
C ASP A 80 11.97 -4.30 13.75
N VAL A 81 11.07 -3.94 12.83
CA VAL A 81 10.30 -4.92 12.05
C VAL A 81 11.07 -5.36 10.81
N SER A 82 11.51 -6.61 10.79
CA SER A 82 12.00 -7.27 9.57
C SER A 82 10.83 -7.69 8.66
N VAL A 83 11.09 -7.80 7.36
CA VAL A 83 10.09 -8.27 6.37
C VAL A 83 10.70 -9.47 5.61
N PRO A 84 10.50 -10.73 6.03
CA PRO A 84 11.26 -11.93 5.60
C PRO A 84 10.95 -12.50 4.19
N LYS A 85 11.71 -13.51 3.67
CA LYS A 85 11.83 -13.84 2.22
C LYS A 85 10.86 -14.79 1.54
N ASP A 86 10.89 -14.65 0.21
CA ASP A 86 11.49 -15.70 -0.65
C ASP A 86 12.33 -15.14 -1.84
N GLY A 87 13.33 -15.88 -2.32
CA GLY A 87 13.93 -15.69 -3.67
C GLY A 87 15.18 -14.79 -3.88
N ARG A 88 15.79 -14.87 -5.07
CA ARG A 88 16.99 -14.10 -5.47
C ARG A 88 16.70 -12.73 -6.12
N MET A 89 15.48 -12.52 -6.60
CA MET A 89 14.98 -11.24 -7.12
C MET A 89 14.12 -10.56 -6.05
N SER A 90 14.05 -9.23 -6.02
CA SER A 90 13.44 -8.50 -4.90
C SER A 90 11.91 -8.55 -4.86
N VAL A 91 11.35 -9.22 -3.84
CA VAL A 91 10.39 -8.65 -2.85
C VAL A 91 10.30 -9.56 -1.61
N ALA A 92 10.32 -8.96 -0.40
CA ALA A 92 10.44 -9.60 0.94
C ALA A 92 11.83 -10.30 1.19
N VAL A 93 12.35 -10.42 2.44
CA VAL A 93 13.82 -10.41 2.85
C VAL A 93 14.35 -11.42 3.97
N ALA A 94 14.86 -12.61 3.61
CA ALA A 94 15.52 -13.73 4.39
C ALA A 94 14.79 -14.35 5.63
N PRO A 95 15.04 -15.62 6.03
CA PRO A 95 14.65 -16.13 7.35
C PRO A 95 15.47 -15.46 8.47
N GLN A 96 14.84 -15.17 9.61
CA GLN A 96 15.54 -14.82 10.85
C GLN A 96 15.72 -16.06 11.75
N TYR A 97 16.73 -15.98 12.61
CA TYR A 97 17.29 -17.06 13.45
C TYR A 97 16.27 -17.78 14.34
#